data_AF-A0A5B7SXQ5-F1
#
_entry.id   AF-A0A5B7SXQ5-F1
#
_cell.length_a   1.000
_cell.length_b   1.000
_cell.length_c   1.000
_cell.angle_alpha   90.00
_cell.angle_beta   90.00
_cell.angle_gamma   90.00
#
_symmetry.space_group_name_H-M   'P 1'
#
loop_
_entity.id
_entity.type
_entity.pdbx_description
1 polymer ?
#
loop_
_entity_poly.entity_id
_entity_poly.type
_entity_poly.pdbx_seq_one_letter_code
_entity_poly.pdbx_strand_id
1 'polypeptide(L)'
;MQRLFFYGVLLVLVISCKQEKKEVAQEVVSTFEIDNTAWPKKVAIDSKVKPIIVDWKEFDALEDSFDALYTVENTEDLTLVIEDLEVKQKALAKSRFPKEFDLPQIKGRLTLFNTFLLKVKGDLYYRLDVQDSVLEMINAYNALRNQFTIIVNNTLDKNLILEE
;
A
#
# COMPACT_ATOMS: atom_id res chain seq x y z
N MET A 1 -61.67 2.01 12.19
CA MET A 1 -60.55 1.04 12.03
C MET A 1 -59.37 1.61 11.23
N GLN A 2 -59.59 2.35 10.13
CA GLN A 2 -58.50 2.87 9.28
C GLN A 2 -57.67 4.02 9.91
N ARG A 3 -58.31 4.89 10.72
CA ARG A 3 -57.63 5.99 11.43
C ARG A 3 -56.73 5.51 12.57
N LEU A 4 -57.13 4.44 13.26
CA LEU A 4 -56.33 3.83 14.34
C LEU A 4 -55.08 3.12 13.80
N PHE A 5 -55.16 2.55 12.59
CA PHE A 5 -54.02 1.93 11.91
C PHE A 5 -52.93 2.95 11.57
N PHE A 6 -53.33 4.16 11.15
CA PHE A 6 -52.39 5.25 10.86
C PHE A 6 -51.60 5.70 12.09
N TYR A 7 -52.26 5.82 13.24
CA TYR A 7 -51.57 6.18 14.49
C TYR A 7 -50.65 5.06 14.98
N GLY A 8 -51.00 3.79 14.75
CA GLY A 8 -50.14 2.64 15.08
C GLY A 8 -48.84 2.59 14.25
N VAL A 9 -48.93 2.86 12.95
CA VAL A 9 -47.74 2.88 12.05
C VAL A 9 -46.83 4.07 12.36
N LEU A 10 -47.40 5.23 12.70
CA LEU A 10 -46.63 6.41 13.09
C LEU A 10 -45.84 6.18 14.40
N LEU A 11 -46.40 5.43 15.35
CA LEU A 11 -45.78 5.15 16.64
C LEU A 11 -44.59 4.19 16.55
N VAL A 12 -44.62 3.23 15.60
CA VAL A 12 -43.52 2.28 15.37
C VAL A 12 -42.28 2.97 14.78
N LEU A 13 -42.46 4.01 13.97
CA LEU A 13 -41.35 4.76 13.38
C LEU A 13 -40.55 5.57 14.43
N VAL A 14 -41.17 5.98 15.53
CA VAL A 14 -40.49 6.77 16.59
C VAL A 14 -39.67 5.90 17.55
N ILE A 15 -40.00 4.59 17.67
CA ILE A 15 -39.32 3.67 18.60
C ILE A 15 -38.10 2.99 17.95
N SER A 16 -38.01 2.99 16.62
CA SER A 16 -36.89 2.38 15.88
C SER A 16 -35.56 3.15 15.96
N CYS A 17 -35.53 4.31 16.62
CA CYS A 17 -34.30 5.06 16.91
C CYS A 17 -33.86 4.85 18.37
N LYS A 18 -33.67 3.58 18.75
CA LYS A 18 -32.77 3.27 19.86
C LYS A 18 -31.35 3.31 19.31
N GLN A 19 -30.73 4.49 19.35
CA GLN A 19 -29.28 4.57 19.37
C GLN A 19 -28.83 3.90 20.67
N GLU A 20 -28.39 2.65 20.56
CA GLU A 20 -27.46 2.13 21.53
C GLU A 20 -26.30 3.12 21.58
N LYS A 21 -26.18 3.82 22.71
CA LYS A 21 -24.93 4.47 23.07
C LYS A 21 -23.94 3.33 23.24
N LYS A 22 -23.30 2.93 22.15
CA LYS A 22 -21.97 2.32 22.24
C LYS A 22 -21.19 3.30 23.09
N GLU A 23 -20.81 2.84 24.28
CA GLU A 23 -19.81 3.52 25.08
C GLU A 23 -18.72 3.95 24.11
N VAL A 24 -18.47 5.27 24.07
CA VAL A 24 -17.26 5.79 23.48
C VAL A 24 -16.18 5.13 24.31
N ALA A 25 -15.65 4.01 23.82
CA ALA A 25 -14.49 3.37 24.36
C ALA A 25 -13.49 4.50 24.55
N GLN A 26 -13.02 4.67 25.79
CA GLN A 26 -11.87 5.52 26.06
C GLN A 26 -10.86 5.28 24.95
N GLU A 27 -10.45 6.34 24.25
CA GLU A 27 -9.29 6.28 23.38
C GLU A 27 -8.11 5.89 24.27
N VAL A 28 -7.91 4.58 24.42
CA VAL A 28 -6.61 4.04 24.73
C VAL A 28 -5.81 4.42 23.50
N VAL A 29 -4.92 5.40 23.67
CA VAL A 29 -3.83 5.63 22.72
C VAL A 29 -3.04 4.34 22.73
N SER A 30 -3.42 3.42 21.85
CA SER A 30 -2.69 2.18 21.64
C SER A 30 -1.51 2.56 20.76
N THR A 31 -0.44 3.03 21.40
CA THR A 31 0.87 3.09 20.76
C THR A 31 1.32 1.65 20.63
N PHE A 32 1.11 1.05 19.46
CA PHE A 32 1.58 -0.29 19.18
C PHE A 32 3.11 -0.22 18.98
N GLU A 33 3.84 -1.11 19.64
CA GLU A 33 5.28 -1.25 19.38
C GLU A 33 5.48 -1.82 17.97
N ILE A 34 6.35 -1.16 17.19
CA ILE A 34 6.72 -1.63 15.86
C ILE A 34 7.85 -2.66 16.00
N ASP A 35 7.51 -3.94 15.89
CA ASP A 35 8.50 -5.00 15.69
C ASP A 35 8.87 -5.13 14.21
N ASN A 36 10.05 -4.64 13.84
CA ASN A 36 10.58 -4.76 12.48
C ASN A 36 11.45 -6.01 12.26
N THR A 37 11.64 -6.87 13.27
CA THR A 37 12.55 -8.03 13.18
C THR A 37 12.06 -9.09 12.20
N ALA A 38 10.73 -9.20 12.05
CA ALA A 38 10.08 -10.11 11.13
C ALA A 38 9.97 -9.56 9.69
N TRP A 39 10.36 -8.31 9.45
CA TRP A 39 10.17 -7.69 8.14
C TRP A 39 11.11 -8.28 7.09
N PRO A 40 10.59 -8.64 5.89
CA PRO A 40 11.42 -9.08 4.79
C PRO A 40 12.44 -8.00 4.43
N LYS A 41 13.66 -8.41 4.08
CA LYS A 41 14.67 -7.48 3.57
C LYS A 41 14.30 -6.98 2.18
N LYS A 42 14.73 -5.75 1.86
CA LYS A 42 14.62 -5.16 0.51
C LYS A 42 15.36 -6.04 -0.52
N VAL A 43 14.67 -6.52 -1.56
CA VAL A 43 15.22 -7.44 -2.58
C VAL A 43 16.21 -6.73 -3.50
N ALA A 44 17.49 -7.06 -3.44
CA ALA A 44 18.54 -6.39 -4.22
C ALA A 44 18.24 -6.31 -5.74
N ILE A 45 18.55 -5.16 -6.34
CA ILE A 45 18.42 -4.93 -7.78
C ILE A 45 19.51 -5.68 -8.55
N ASP A 46 19.10 -6.45 -9.56
CA ASP A 46 19.97 -7.18 -10.49
C ASP A 46 20.93 -6.22 -11.23
N SER A 47 22.16 -6.66 -11.47
CA SER A 47 23.20 -5.83 -12.10
C SER A 47 22.81 -5.34 -13.50
N LYS A 48 21.98 -6.07 -14.24
CA LYS A 48 21.46 -5.68 -15.55
C LYS A 48 20.37 -4.61 -15.46
N VAL A 49 19.68 -4.49 -14.33
CA VAL A 49 18.64 -3.47 -14.09
C VAL A 49 19.25 -2.12 -13.75
N LYS A 50 20.34 -2.11 -12.97
CA LYS A 50 21.02 -0.90 -12.50
C LYS A 50 21.24 0.19 -13.57
N PRO A 51 21.83 -0.11 -14.75
CA PRO A 51 22.06 0.93 -15.76
C PRO A 51 20.77 1.49 -16.38
N ILE A 52 19.63 0.80 -16.24
CA ILE A 52 18.33 1.24 -16.79
C ILE A 52 17.65 2.23 -15.83
N ILE A 53 17.82 2.01 -14.52
CA ILE A 53 17.16 2.83 -13.48
C ILE A 53 18.05 3.96 -12.93
N VAL A 54 19.33 4.01 -13.29
CA VAL A 54 20.32 4.95 -12.71
C VAL A 54 19.91 6.42 -12.84
N ASP A 55 19.26 6.79 -13.95
CA ASP A 55 18.82 8.17 -14.21
C ASP A 55 17.36 8.40 -13.80
N TRP A 56 16.69 7.39 -13.23
CA TRP A 56 15.28 7.47 -12.84
C TRP A 56 15.12 8.03 -11.42
N LYS A 57 15.24 9.35 -11.31
CA LYS A 57 15.26 10.08 -10.04
C LYS A 57 14.06 9.80 -9.14
N GLU A 58 12.87 9.62 -9.70
CA GLU A 58 11.67 9.33 -8.91
C GLU A 58 11.70 7.93 -8.32
N PHE A 59 12.37 6.98 -8.97
CA PHE A 59 12.57 5.64 -8.42
C PHE A 59 13.62 5.66 -7.31
N ASP A 60 14.72 6.37 -7.52
CA ASP A 60 15.77 6.59 -6.51
C ASP A 60 15.19 7.25 -5.23
N ALA A 61 14.39 8.32 -5.39
CA ALA A 61 13.73 8.98 -4.28
C ALA A 61 12.72 8.07 -3.54
N LEU A 62 12.08 7.13 -4.25
CA LEU A 62 11.22 6.13 -3.62
C LEU A 62 12.07 5.09 -2.85
N GLU A 63 13.22 4.68 -3.39
CA GLU A 63 14.13 3.73 -2.73
C GLU A 63 14.67 4.30 -1.42
N ASP A 64 15.05 5.58 -1.38
CA ASP A 64 15.50 6.28 -0.17
C ASP A 64 14.40 6.29 0.90
N SER A 65 13.19 6.66 0.50
CA SER A 65 12.01 6.69 1.38
C SER A 65 11.67 5.28 1.91
N PHE A 66 11.83 4.26 1.07
CA PHE A 66 11.63 2.88 1.47
C PHE A 66 12.72 2.39 2.44
N ASP A 67 13.97 2.83 2.30
CA ASP A 67 15.03 2.48 3.24
C ASP A 67 14.80 3.07 4.64
N ALA A 68 14.20 4.26 4.71
CA ALA A 68 13.78 4.87 5.98
C ALA A 68 12.73 4.03 6.73
N LEU A 69 12.00 3.14 6.06
CA LEU A 69 11.07 2.21 6.72
C LEU A 69 11.78 1.39 7.79
N TYR A 70 13.01 0.93 7.53
CA TYR A 70 13.75 0.07 8.45
C TYR A 70 14.39 0.84 9.62
N THR A 71 14.21 2.17 9.71
CA THR A 71 14.67 2.98 10.85
C THR A 71 13.53 3.37 11.79
N VAL A 72 12.30 2.94 11.50
CA VAL A 72 11.11 3.24 12.30
C VAL A 72 11.15 2.48 13.63
N GLU A 73 10.87 3.19 14.74
CA GLU A 73 10.81 2.61 16.09
C GLU A 73 9.39 2.61 16.68
N ASN A 74 8.50 3.48 16.19
CA ASN A 74 7.15 3.67 16.71
C ASN A 74 6.14 4.04 15.60
N THR A 75 4.86 4.13 15.97
CA THR A 75 3.76 4.42 15.02
C THR A 75 3.83 5.83 14.41
N GLU A 76 4.36 6.80 15.13
CA GLU A 76 4.52 8.18 14.69
C GLU A 76 5.59 8.27 13.61
N ASP A 77 6.75 7.64 13.83
CA ASP A 77 7.80 7.49 12.84
C ASP A 77 7.29 6.74 11.60
N LEU A 78 6.54 5.66 11.81
CA LEU A 78 5.93 4.89 10.72
C LEU A 78 5.00 5.77 9.90
N THR A 79 4.18 6.60 10.56
CA THR A 79 3.26 7.52 9.89
C THR A 79 4.02 8.49 8.98
N LEU A 80 5.10 9.09 9.47
CA LEU A 80 5.91 10.03 8.69
C LEU A 80 6.55 9.34 7.48
N VAL A 81 7.10 8.15 7.66
CA VAL A 81 7.71 7.39 6.56
C VAL A 81 6.66 6.96 5.52
N ILE A 82 5.48 6.52 5.96
CA ILE A 82 4.39 6.10 5.05
C ILE A 82 3.85 7.30 4.26
N GLU A 83 3.78 8.48 4.86
CA GLU A 83 3.39 9.71 4.15
C GLU A 83 4.41 10.11 3.08
N ASP A 84 5.72 10.08 3.40
CA ASP A 84 6.76 10.35 2.41
C ASP A 84 6.73 9.30 1.29
N LEU A 85 6.65 8.01 1.64
CA LEU A 85 6.52 6.92 0.68
C LEU A 85 5.35 7.11 -0.27
N GLU A 86 4.19 7.56 0.23
CA GLU A 86 3.02 7.82 -0.61
C GLU A 86 3.27 8.94 -1.61
N VAL A 87 3.94 10.01 -1.17
CA VAL A 87 4.33 11.13 -2.04
C VAL A 87 5.30 10.64 -3.13
N LYS A 88 6.34 9.88 -2.77
CA LYS A 88 7.32 9.36 -3.75
C LYS A 88 6.72 8.33 -4.69
N GLN A 89 5.85 7.45 -4.19
CA GLN A 89 5.14 6.47 -5.01
C GLN A 89 4.29 7.18 -6.07
N LYS A 90 3.54 8.22 -5.68
CA LYS A 90 2.70 9.00 -6.60
C LYS A 90 3.54 9.77 -7.62
N ALA A 91 4.70 10.28 -7.21
CA ALA A 91 5.65 10.91 -8.12
C ALA A 91 6.17 9.91 -9.16
N LEU A 92 6.62 8.73 -8.71
CA LEU A 92 7.06 7.65 -9.59
C LEU A 92 5.98 7.22 -10.58
N ALA A 93 4.75 7.03 -10.11
CA ALA A 93 3.62 6.61 -10.95
C ALA A 93 3.28 7.62 -12.06
N LYS A 94 3.56 8.91 -11.84
CA LYS A 94 3.35 10.00 -12.82
C LYS A 94 4.60 10.31 -13.64
N SER A 95 5.76 9.78 -13.24
CA SER A 95 7.03 10.02 -13.92
C SER A 95 7.07 9.35 -15.28
N ARG A 96 8.11 9.69 -16.06
CA ARG A 96 8.41 8.99 -17.30
C ARG A 96 9.21 7.73 -16.97
N PHE A 97 8.64 6.58 -17.29
CA PHE A 97 9.29 5.28 -17.10
C PHE A 97 10.43 5.11 -18.11
N PRO A 98 11.55 4.44 -17.73
CA PRO A 98 12.50 3.90 -18.68
C PRO A 98 11.79 3.02 -19.71
N LYS A 99 12.23 3.06 -20.97
CA LYS A 99 11.52 2.41 -22.08
C LYS A 99 11.30 0.90 -21.83
N GLU A 100 12.29 0.26 -21.23
CA GLU A 100 12.32 -1.16 -20.86
C GLU A 100 11.28 -1.51 -19.78
N PHE A 101 10.91 -0.54 -18.95
CA PHE A 101 10.00 -0.70 -17.81
C PHE A 101 8.67 0.03 -17.97
N ASP A 102 8.45 0.72 -19.10
CA ASP A 102 7.16 1.30 -19.47
C ASP A 102 6.20 0.20 -19.97
N LEU A 103 5.94 -0.77 -19.10
CA LEU A 103 5.17 -1.98 -19.39
C LEU A 103 3.99 -2.11 -18.40
N PRO A 104 2.84 -2.64 -18.84
CA PRO A 104 1.67 -2.84 -17.96
C PRO A 104 1.98 -3.65 -16.70
N GLN A 105 2.87 -4.64 -16.80
CA GLN A 105 3.28 -5.46 -15.65
C GLN A 105 4.03 -4.67 -14.57
N ILE A 106 4.83 -3.66 -14.94
CA ILE A 106 5.51 -2.78 -13.96
C ILE A 106 4.50 -1.84 -13.34
N LYS A 107 3.66 -1.19 -14.16
CA LYS A 107 2.61 -0.29 -13.67
C LYS A 107 1.64 -1.01 -12.74
N GLY A 108 1.25 -2.24 -13.06
CA GLY A 108 0.39 -3.07 -12.23
C GLY A 108 1.01 -3.39 -10.87
N ARG A 109 2.31 -3.74 -10.82
CA ARG A 109 3.04 -3.96 -9.56
C ARG A 109 3.16 -2.67 -8.74
N LEU A 110 3.41 -1.54 -9.39
CA LEU A 110 3.46 -0.24 -8.72
C LEU A 110 2.09 0.16 -8.13
N THR A 111 0.99 -0.14 -8.82
CA THR A 111 -0.38 0.03 -8.30
C THR A 111 -0.64 -0.89 -7.12
N LEU A 112 -0.20 -2.16 -7.19
CA LEU A 112 -0.38 -3.10 -6.08
C LEU A 112 0.39 -2.65 -4.83
N PHE A 113 1.62 -2.16 -5.01
CA PHE A 113 2.38 -1.55 -3.92
C PHE A 113 1.62 -0.36 -3.29
N ASN A 114 1.07 0.53 -4.11
CA ASN A 114 0.24 1.64 -3.61
C ASN A 114 -1.00 1.16 -2.83
N THR A 115 -1.65 0.09 -3.27
CA THR A 115 -2.81 -0.48 -2.55
C THR A 115 -2.44 -0.86 -1.13
N PHE A 116 -1.33 -1.57 -0.94
CA PHE A 116 -0.90 -1.98 0.40
C PHE A 116 -0.33 -0.83 1.22
N LEU A 117 0.33 0.15 0.58
CA LEU A 117 0.73 1.40 1.23
C LEU A 117 -0.48 2.15 1.81
N LEU A 118 -1.58 2.25 1.04
CA LEU A 118 -2.84 2.85 1.51
C LEU A 118 -3.51 2.02 2.61
N LYS A 119 -3.34 0.69 2.60
CA LYS A 119 -3.80 -0.18 3.69
C LYS A 119 -3.07 0.16 5.00
N VAL A 120 -1.74 0.22 4.98
CA VAL A 120 -0.93 0.63 6.16
C VAL A 120 -1.38 2.00 6.67
N LYS A 121 -1.57 2.98 5.77
CA LYS A 121 -2.07 4.30 6.12
C LYS A 121 -3.46 4.25 6.77
N GLY A 122 -4.34 3.40 6.27
CA GLY A 122 -5.65 3.16 6.87
C GLY A 122 -5.54 2.59 8.28
N ASP A 123 -4.71 1.56 8.47
CA ASP A 123 -4.50 0.93 9.78
C ASP A 123 -3.93 1.92 10.79
N LEU A 124 -2.95 2.74 10.39
CA LEU A 124 -2.42 3.85 11.21
C LEU A 124 -3.50 4.86 11.58
N TYR A 125 -4.32 5.30 10.62
CA TYR A 125 -5.39 6.27 10.84
C TYR A 125 -6.43 5.76 11.84
N TYR A 126 -6.79 4.48 11.73
CA TYR A 126 -7.77 3.84 12.61
C TYR A 126 -7.15 3.25 13.89
N ARG A 127 -5.84 3.45 14.12
CA ARG A 127 -5.10 2.90 15.27
C ARG A 127 -5.30 1.38 15.39
N LEU A 128 -5.15 0.67 14.28
CA LEU A 128 -5.16 -0.79 14.21
C LEU A 128 -3.74 -1.33 14.24
N ASP A 129 -3.61 -2.64 14.48
CA ASP A 129 -2.34 -3.33 14.31
C ASP A 129 -1.89 -3.27 12.83
N VAL A 130 -0.71 -2.71 12.60
CA VAL A 130 -0.15 -2.44 11.27
C VAL A 130 0.78 -3.56 10.78
N GLN A 131 1.09 -4.56 11.61
CA GLN A 131 2.16 -5.52 11.30
C GLN A 131 1.90 -6.27 9.99
N ASP A 132 0.69 -6.80 9.81
CA ASP A 132 0.32 -7.55 8.60
C ASP A 132 0.30 -6.65 7.36
N SER A 133 -0.22 -5.43 7.45
CA SER A 133 -0.29 -4.53 6.30
C SER A 133 1.08 -4.02 5.88
N VAL A 134 1.99 -3.79 6.85
CA VAL A 134 3.39 -3.45 6.55
C VAL A 134 4.08 -4.61 5.84
N LEU A 135 3.90 -5.85 6.31
CA LEU A 135 4.45 -7.03 5.65
C LEU A 135 3.96 -7.16 4.20
N GLU A 136 2.65 -6.99 3.97
CA GLU A 136 2.08 -7.02 2.62
C GLU A 136 2.66 -5.92 1.72
N MET A 137 2.82 -4.70 2.25
CA MET A 137 3.41 -3.58 1.53
C MET A 137 4.87 -3.86 1.13
N ILE A 138 5.69 -4.35 2.07
CA ILE A 138 7.09 -4.70 1.81
C ILE A 138 7.17 -5.79 0.73
N ASN A 139 6.32 -6.81 0.83
CA ASN A 139 6.27 -7.89 -0.15
C ASN A 139 5.85 -7.39 -1.55
N ALA A 140 4.89 -6.47 -1.62
CA ALA A 140 4.48 -5.87 -2.88
C ALA A 140 5.60 -5.03 -3.53
N TYR A 141 6.34 -4.28 -2.73
CA TYR A 141 7.50 -3.52 -3.19
C TYR A 141 8.63 -4.45 -3.68
N ASN A 142 8.94 -5.50 -2.92
CA ASN A 142 9.91 -6.51 -3.33
C ASN A 142 9.48 -7.23 -4.62
N ALA A 143 8.19 -7.48 -4.81
CA ALA A 143 7.67 -8.04 -6.06
C ALA A 143 7.83 -7.08 -7.25
N LEU A 144 7.69 -5.76 -7.04
CA LEU A 144 8.00 -4.74 -8.06
C LEU A 144 9.49 -4.80 -8.42
N ARG A 145 10.40 -4.78 -7.44
CA ARG A 145 11.86 -4.86 -7.67
C ARG A 145 12.24 -6.13 -8.43
N ASN A 146 11.70 -7.27 -8.03
CA ASN A 146 11.94 -8.55 -8.69
C ASN A 146 11.39 -8.58 -10.13
N GLN A 147 10.31 -7.86 -10.41
CA GLN A 147 9.74 -7.79 -11.76
C GLN A 147 10.71 -7.13 -12.75
N PHE A 148 11.54 -6.16 -12.32
CA PHE A 148 12.60 -5.61 -13.16
C PHE A 148 13.60 -6.69 -13.58
N THR A 149 14.04 -7.50 -12.62
CA THR A 149 14.96 -8.62 -12.84
C THR A 149 14.38 -9.64 -13.82
N ILE A 150 13.10 -9.99 -13.67
CA ILE A 150 12.41 -10.90 -14.59
C ILE A 150 12.40 -10.33 -16.02
N ILE A 151 12.15 -9.03 -16.17
CA ILE A 151 12.08 -8.39 -17.51
C ILE A 151 13.43 -8.44 -18.21
N VAL A 152 14.51 -8.05 -17.53
CA VAL A 152 15.84 -7.97 -18.17
C VAL A 152 16.48 -9.34 -18.42
N ASN A 153 16.02 -10.38 -17.72
CA ASN A 153 16.50 -11.75 -17.87
C ASN A 153 15.58 -12.62 -18.75
N ASN A 154 14.43 -12.10 -19.19
CA ASN A 154 13.56 -12.85 -20.08
C ASN A 154 14.16 -12.93 -21.49
N THR A 155 14.58 -14.13 -21.88
CA THR A 155 15.18 -14.41 -23.19
C THR A 155 14.16 -14.86 -24.24
N LEU A 156 12.87 -14.88 -23.91
CA LEU A 156 11.84 -15.40 -24.79
C LEU A 156 11.48 -14.35 -25.86
N ASP A 157 11.89 -14.61 -27.09
CA ASP A 157 11.53 -13.80 -28.25
C ASP A 157 10.06 -14.03 -28.59
N LYS A 158 9.23 -13.00 -28.38
CA LYS A 158 7.80 -13.05 -28.64
C LYS A 158 7.49 -13.26 -30.13
N ASN A 159 8.42 -12.95 -31.03
CA ASN A 159 8.23 -13.17 -32.46
C ASN A 159 8.27 -14.66 -32.81
N LEU A 160 8.96 -15.50 -32.03
CA LEU A 160 9.00 -16.96 -32.22
C LEU A 160 7.69 -17.66 -31.84
N ILE A 161 6.81 -17.00 -31.07
CA ILE A 161 5.55 -17.59 -30.58
C ILE A 161 4.39 -17.32 -31.56
N LEU A 162 4.53 -16.31 -32.42
CA LEU A 162 3.46 -15.87 -33.34
C LEU A 162 3.59 -16.49 -34.75
N GLU A 163 4.56 -17.38 -34.96
CA GLU A 163 4.68 -18.21 -36.16
C GLU A 163 3.90 -19.53 -36.01
N GLU A 164 2.57 -19.45 -35.89
CA GLU A 164 1.63 -20.56 -36.16
C GLU A 164 0.36 -20.06 -36.85
#